data_AF-A0A6A8DE02-F1
#
_entry.id   AF-A0A6A8DE02-F1
#
_cell.length_a   1.000
_cell.length_b   1.000
_cell.length_c   1.000
_cell.angle_alpha   90.00
_cell.angle_beta   90.00
_cell.angle_gamma   90.00
#
_symmetry.space_group_name_H-M   'P 1'
#
loop_
_entity.id
_entity.type
_entity.pdbx_description
1 polymer ?
#
loop_
_entity_poly.entity_id
_entity_poly.type
_entity_poly.pdbx_seq_one_letter_code
_entity_poly.pdbx_strand_id
1 'polypeptide(L)'
;MWVFYVNRGQGIASFVIQDKDHAITEFFPSDKSYQSIFTQGFRTFIKFEHEGQPVMLEPFSVQSEFSYIEEKMEITENRLVLSYENKRYGVSVKFEYFTLPHAPVAGLVRHVTIPDLLHGASPRGFTGYFYNC
;
A
#
# COMPACT_ATOMS: atom_id res chain seq x y z
N MET A 1 -0.92 12.82 15.42
CA MET A 1 -1.16 11.43 15.00
C MET A 1 0.17 10.72 14.95
N TRP A 2 0.20 9.47 15.40
CA TRP A 2 1.37 8.59 15.29
C TRP A 2 1.08 7.52 14.25
N VAL A 3 2.04 7.27 13.36
CA VAL A 3 1.93 6.25 12.30
C VAL A 3 3.08 5.28 12.48
N PHE A 4 2.76 4.00 12.64
CA PHE A 4 3.73 2.93 12.71
C PHE A 4 3.80 2.24 11.35
N TYR A 5 5.00 2.26 10.76
CA TYR A 5 5.27 1.66 9.46
C TYR A 5 6.32 0.56 9.55
N VAL A 6 6.26 -0.38 8.63
CA VAL A 6 7.19 -1.50 8.45
C VAL A 6 7.69 -1.55 7.02
N ASN A 7 8.86 -2.12 6.79
CA ASN A 7 9.45 -2.29 5.45
C ASN A 7 8.89 -3.52 4.70
N ARG A 8 7.62 -3.85 4.90
CA ARG A 8 6.92 -4.99 4.28
C ARG A 8 5.49 -4.59 3.92
N GLY A 9 4.90 -5.32 2.96
CA GLY A 9 3.55 -5.02 2.47
C GLY A 9 3.45 -3.57 2.00
N GLN A 10 2.29 -2.96 2.18
CA GLN A 10 2.08 -1.56 1.82
C GLN A 10 2.42 -0.58 2.96
N GLY A 11 3.36 -0.95 3.81
CA GLY A 11 4.08 -0.05 4.71
C GLY A 11 3.38 0.31 6.01
N ILE A 12 2.08 0.58 6.02
CA ILE A 12 1.37 1.02 7.24
C ILE A 12 0.86 -0.17 8.04
N ALA A 13 1.41 -0.36 9.24
CA ALA A 13 1.00 -1.41 10.17
C ALA A 13 -0.08 -0.91 11.15
N SER A 14 0.00 0.34 11.62
CA SER A 14 -1.01 0.94 12.51
C SER A 14 -0.91 2.47 12.55
N PHE A 15 -1.98 3.15 12.95
CA PHE A 15 -1.97 4.61 13.21
C PHE A 15 -2.92 4.99 14.36
N VAL A 16 -2.58 6.06 15.10
CA VAL A 16 -3.29 6.48 16.33
C VAL A 16 -3.45 8.00 16.39
N ILE A 17 -4.63 8.46 16.81
CA ILE A 17 -4.92 9.88 17.09
C ILE A 17 -4.79 10.11 18.60
N GLN A 18 -3.77 10.89 18.96
CA GLN A 18 -3.62 11.65 20.20
C GLN A 18 -3.44 10.91 21.55
N ASP A 19 -4.09 9.77 21.84
CA ASP A 19 -3.88 9.08 23.14
C ASP A 19 -3.93 7.54 23.05
N LYS A 20 -3.22 6.86 23.96
CA LYS A 20 -3.08 5.38 24.01
C LYS A 20 -4.42 4.65 24.21
N ASP A 21 -5.45 5.37 24.66
CA ASP A 21 -6.79 4.84 24.90
C ASP A 21 -7.72 4.92 23.67
N HIS A 22 -7.27 5.56 22.57
CA HIS A 22 -8.06 5.73 21.33
C HIS A 22 -7.29 5.24 20.10
N ALA A 23 -6.75 4.02 20.19
CA ALA A 23 -6.14 3.37 19.04
C ALA A 23 -7.20 3.08 17.96
N ILE A 24 -7.01 3.58 16.74
CA ILE A 24 -7.84 3.22 15.58
C ILE A 24 -7.49 1.80 15.09
N THR A 25 -6.26 1.34 15.38
CA THR A 25 -5.76 0.01 15.06
C THR A 25 -4.92 -0.53 16.21
N GLU A 26 -5.08 -1.81 16.55
CA GLU A 26 -4.38 -2.48 17.64
C GLU A 26 -2.84 -2.38 17.48
N PHE A 27 -2.13 -1.97 18.53
CA PHE A 27 -0.67 -1.82 18.48
C PHE A 27 -0.02 -3.20 18.67
N PHE A 28 0.65 -3.70 17.63
CA PHE A 28 1.42 -4.94 17.71
C PHE A 28 2.94 -4.66 17.66
N PRO A 29 3.75 -5.33 18.50
CA PRO A 29 5.20 -5.29 18.36
C PRO A 29 5.64 -5.75 16.96
N SER A 30 6.81 -5.26 16.52
CA SER A 30 7.29 -5.39 15.13
C SER A 30 7.22 -6.81 14.55
N ASP A 31 7.50 -7.83 15.35
CA ASP A 31 7.50 -9.23 14.89
C ASP A 31 6.11 -9.73 14.48
N LYS A 32 5.07 -9.32 15.21
CA LYS A 32 3.67 -9.63 14.86
C LYS A 32 3.21 -8.80 13.67
N SER A 33 3.59 -7.52 13.64
CA SER A 33 3.28 -6.62 12.53
C SER A 33 3.86 -7.12 11.20
N TYR A 34 5.06 -7.71 11.19
CA TYR A 34 5.64 -8.29 9.97
C TYR A 34 4.86 -9.48 9.42
N GLN A 35 4.21 -10.27 10.27
CA GLN A 35 3.42 -11.42 9.85
C GLN A 35 2.03 -10.98 9.39
N SER A 36 1.42 -10.02 10.08
CA SER A 36 0.04 -9.60 9.81
C SER A 36 -0.07 -8.53 8.73
N ILE A 37 0.99 -7.80 8.37
CA ILE A 37 0.91 -6.68 7.39
C ILE A 37 0.30 -7.09 6.05
N PHE A 38 0.47 -8.34 5.63
CA PHE A 38 -0.05 -8.87 4.37
C PHE A 38 -1.55 -9.19 4.41
N THR A 39 -2.16 -9.26 5.59
CA THR A 39 -3.59 -9.58 5.78
C THR A 39 -4.36 -8.45 6.48
N GLN A 40 -3.71 -7.71 7.36
CA GLN A 40 -4.27 -6.66 8.24
C GLN A 40 -3.77 -5.25 7.88
N GLY A 41 -2.95 -5.12 6.83
CA GLY A 41 -2.49 -3.83 6.31
C GLY A 41 -3.29 -3.34 5.11
N PHE A 42 -2.82 -2.25 4.49
CA PHE A 42 -3.33 -1.85 3.17
C PHE A 42 -2.98 -2.90 2.13
N ARG A 43 -3.98 -3.24 1.30
CA ARG A 43 -3.84 -4.14 0.16
C ARG A 43 -4.47 -3.51 -1.05
N THR A 44 -3.91 -3.78 -2.22
CA THR A 44 -4.40 -3.23 -3.48
C THR A 44 -4.40 -4.32 -4.52
N PHE A 45 -5.53 -4.46 -5.20
CA PHE A 45 -5.75 -5.43 -6.24
C PHE A 45 -6.04 -4.69 -7.54
N ILE A 46 -5.20 -4.94 -8.54
CA ILE A 46 -5.30 -4.33 -9.86
C ILE A 46 -5.73 -5.41 -10.83
N LYS A 47 -6.92 -5.23 -11.40
CA LYS A 47 -7.50 -6.13 -12.41
C LYS A 47 -7.39 -5.50 -13.79
N PHE A 48 -6.73 -6.20 -14.70
CA PHE A 48 -6.62 -5.78 -16.09
C PHE A 48 -6.62 -7.01 -17.00
N GLU A 49 -6.75 -6.76 -18.29
CA GLU A 49 -6.57 -7.78 -19.31
C GLU A 49 -5.18 -7.63 -19.93
N HIS A 50 -4.50 -8.73 -20.21
CA HIS A 50 -3.22 -8.74 -20.92
C HIS A 50 -3.25 -9.90 -21.93
N GLU A 51 -3.03 -9.61 -23.21
CA GLU A 51 -3.07 -10.60 -24.29
C GLU A 51 -4.37 -11.44 -24.30
N GLY A 52 -5.52 -10.81 -24.02
CA GLY A 52 -6.82 -11.49 -23.99
C GLY A 52 -7.12 -12.28 -22.71
N GLN A 53 -6.18 -12.32 -21.74
CA GLN A 53 -6.34 -13.04 -20.48
C GLN A 53 -6.52 -12.09 -19.30
N PRO A 54 -7.41 -12.39 -18.33
CA PRO A 54 -7.54 -11.60 -17.13
C PRO A 54 -6.32 -11.80 -16.22
N VAL A 55 -5.72 -10.69 -15.79
CA VAL A 55 -4.60 -10.66 -14.84
C VAL A 55 -5.02 -9.94 -13.57
N MET A 56 -4.59 -10.49 -12.44
CA MET A 56 -4.69 -9.87 -11.13
C MET A 56 -3.29 -9.61 -10.60
N LEU A 57 -3.00 -8.36 -10.22
CA LEU A 57 -1.78 -8.00 -9.52
C LEU A 57 -2.08 -7.49 -8.11
N GLU A 58 -1.25 -7.94 -7.16
CA GLU A 58 -1.21 -7.43 -5.79
C GLU A 58 0.19 -6.88 -5.49
N PRO A 59 0.41 -5.55 -5.57
CA PRO A 59 1.68 -4.93 -5.20
C PRO A 59 2.07 -5.23 -3.76
N PHE A 60 3.36 -5.50 -3.50
CA PHE A 60 3.89 -5.85 -2.18
C PHE A 60 3.33 -7.16 -1.59
N SER A 61 2.91 -8.10 -2.43
CA SER A 61 2.45 -9.43 -2.00
C SER A 61 3.61 -10.39 -1.76
N VAL A 62 3.48 -11.27 -0.77
CA VAL A 62 4.46 -12.34 -0.47
C VAL A 62 4.57 -13.35 -1.61
N GLN A 63 3.52 -13.50 -2.41
CA GLN A 63 3.41 -14.49 -3.48
C GLN A 63 4.00 -13.99 -4.81
N SER A 64 4.62 -12.81 -4.82
CA SER A 64 5.07 -12.17 -6.06
C SER A 64 6.32 -12.82 -6.66
N GLU A 65 6.37 -12.91 -7.99
CA GLU A 65 7.59 -13.30 -8.72
C GLU A 65 8.60 -12.14 -8.71
N PHE A 66 9.51 -12.14 -7.73
CA PHE A 66 10.49 -11.06 -7.53
C PHE A 66 11.45 -10.81 -8.70
N SER A 67 11.59 -11.75 -9.65
CA SER A 67 12.45 -11.61 -10.83
C SER A 67 12.05 -10.46 -11.76
N TYR A 68 10.80 -10.01 -11.71
CA TYR A 68 10.26 -8.94 -12.57
C TYR A 68 9.74 -7.75 -11.77
N ILE A 69 9.98 -7.72 -10.46
CA ILE A 69 9.39 -6.74 -9.56
C ILE A 69 10.48 -5.91 -8.91
N GLU A 70 10.27 -4.60 -8.92
CA GLU A 70 11.04 -3.66 -8.13
C GLU A 70 10.13 -2.95 -7.14
N GLU A 71 10.56 -2.92 -5.88
CA GLU A 71 9.84 -2.31 -4.78
C GLU A 71 10.76 -1.35 -4.04
N LYS A 72 10.27 -0.13 -3.79
CA LYS A 72 11.03 0.93 -3.13
C LYS A 72 10.19 1.59 -2.04
N MET A 73 10.83 1.86 -0.90
CA MET A 73 10.30 2.63 0.21
C MET A 73 11.14 3.89 0.41
N GLU A 74 10.49 5.06 0.44
CA GLU A 74 11.12 6.35 0.69
C GLU A 74 10.43 7.03 1.87
N ILE A 75 11.22 7.36 2.90
CA ILE A 75 10.74 7.98 4.13
C ILE A 75 11.28 9.40 4.19
N THR A 76 10.38 10.35 4.40
CA THR A 76 10.68 11.77 4.63
C THR A 76 9.89 12.25 5.85
N GLU A 77 10.20 13.45 6.37
CA GLU A 77 9.72 13.95 7.66
C GLU A 77 8.20 13.80 7.88
N ASN A 78 7.39 14.09 6.86
CA ASN A 78 5.92 14.05 6.96
C ASN A 78 5.26 13.12 5.93
N ARG A 79 6.05 12.25 5.29
CA ARG A 79 5.55 11.46 4.16
C ARG A 79 6.31 10.15 3.99
N LEU A 80 5.53 9.09 3.76
CA LEU A 80 6.01 7.79 3.33
C LEU A 80 5.57 7.53 1.90
N VAL A 81 6.50 7.18 1.02
CA VAL A 81 6.22 6.82 -0.37
C VAL A 81 6.66 5.38 -0.62
N LEU A 82 5.78 4.58 -1.21
CA LEU A 82 6.07 3.25 -1.73
C LEU A 82 5.93 3.26 -3.24
N SER A 83 6.89 2.69 -3.94
CA SER A 83 6.85 2.51 -5.39
C SER A 83 6.96 1.03 -5.71
N TYR A 84 6.11 0.57 -6.61
CA TYR A 84 6.09 -0.80 -7.13
C TYR A 84 6.17 -0.72 -8.65
N GLU A 85 7.02 -1.54 -9.24
CA GLU A 85 7.10 -1.74 -10.68
C GLU A 85 7.07 -3.24 -10.99
N ASN A 86 6.21 -3.65 -11.90
CA ASN A 86 6.16 -4.98 -12.47
C ASN A 86 6.53 -4.90 -13.95
N LYS A 87 7.77 -5.27 -14.27
CA LYS A 87 8.33 -5.19 -15.62
C LYS A 87 7.72 -6.19 -16.58
N ARG A 88 7.17 -7.30 -16.07
CA ARG A 88 6.50 -8.33 -16.89
C ARG A 88 5.23 -7.78 -17.54
N TYR A 89 4.48 -6.96 -16.82
CA TYR A 89 3.21 -6.39 -17.30
C TYR A 89 3.28 -4.89 -17.58
N GLY A 90 4.44 -4.25 -17.37
CA GLY A 90 4.61 -2.81 -17.54
C GLY A 90 3.72 -1.98 -16.61
N VAL A 91 3.44 -2.50 -15.41
CA VAL A 91 2.59 -1.84 -14.41
C VAL A 91 3.46 -1.16 -13.38
N SER A 92 3.22 0.11 -13.10
CA SER A 92 3.79 0.78 -11.94
C SER A 92 2.70 1.36 -11.06
N VAL A 93 2.99 1.43 -9.75
CA VAL A 93 2.06 1.93 -8.75
C VAL A 93 2.84 2.70 -7.71
N LYS A 94 2.34 3.88 -7.35
CA LYS A 94 2.88 4.70 -6.28
C LYS A 94 1.85 4.86 -5.17
N PHE A 95 2.26 4.60 -3.94
CA PHE A 95 1.47 4.81 -2.74
C PHE A 95 2.13 5.92 -1.92
N GLU A 96 1.39 6.97 -1.59
CA GLU A 96 1.87 8.09 -0.80
C GLU A 96 1.01 8.25 0.44
N TYR A 97 1.66 8.23 1.60
CA TYR A 97 1.04 8.39 2.91
C TYR A 97 1.51 9.69 3.54
N PHE A 98 0.57 10.54 3.95
CA PHE A 98 0.88 11.79 4.65
C PHE A 98 -0.23 12.16 5.62
N THR A 99 0.12 12.92 6.65
CA THR A 99 -0.84 13.47 7.61
C THR A 99 -1.31 14.85 7.15
N LEU A 100 -2.48 15.28 7.62
CA LEU A 100 -2.99 16.65 7.41
C LEU A 100 -2.72 17.49 8.67
N PRO A 101 -1.54 18.12 8.82
CA PRO A 101 -1.12 18.77 10.06
C PRO A 101 -1.98 19.97 10.49
N HIS A 102 -2.82 20.52 9.61
CA HIS A 102 -3.63 21.71 9.85
C HIS A 102 -5.14 21.49 9.63
N ALA A 103 -5.59 20.26 9.38
CA ALA A 103 -7.01 19.97 9.27
C ALA A 103 -7.63 19.84 10.68
N PRO A 104 -8.90 20.23 10.87
CA PRO A 104 -9.62 20.04 12.15
C PRO A 104 -9.85 18.55 12.49
N VAL A 105 -9.42 17.63 11.63
CA VAL A 105 -9.51 16.18 11.79
C VAL A 105 -8.12 15.58 11.62
N ALA A 106 -7.69 14.74 12.56
CA ALA A 106 -6.49 13.94 12.37
C ALA A 106 -6.81 12.78 11.39
N GLY A 107 -6.26 12.84 10.18
CA GLY A 107 -6.45 11.84 9.14
C GLY A 107 -5.14 11.44 8.45
N LEU A 108 -4.97 10.14 8.20
CA LEU A 108 -3.89 9.61 7.39
C LEU A 108 -4.41 9.53 5.95
N VAL A 109 -3.84 10.33 5.06
CA VAL A 109 -4.19 10.26 3.64
C VAL A 109 -3.32 9.19 3.00
N ARG A 110 -3.96 8.29 2.25
CA ARG A 110 -3.31 7.34 1.35
C ARG A 110 -3.69 7.70 -0.08
N HIS A 111 -2.75 8.24 -0.83
CA HIS A 111 -2.91 8.57 -2.24
C HIS A 111 -2.26 7.48 -3.10
N VAL A 112 -3.04 6.88 -4.01
CA VAL A 112 -2.57 5.83 -4.92
C VAL A 112 -2.55 6.37 -6.34
N THR A 113 -1.38 6.34 -6.98
CA THR A 113 -1.21 6.72 -8.38
C THR A 113 -0.84 5.48 -9.19
N ILE A 114 -1.60 5.24 -10.25
CA ILE A 114 -1.31 4.21 -11.26
C ILE A 114 -1.13 4.98 -12.56
N PRO A 115 0.12 5.27 -13.00
CA PRO A 115 0.32 5.77 -14.35
C PRO A 115 -0.15 4.73 -15.38
N ASP A 116 -0.51 5.17 -16.57
CA ASP A 116 -1.10 4.32 -17.61
C ASP A 116 -0.32 3.01 -17.81
N LEU A 117 -1.07 1.93 -18.02
CA LEU A 117 -0.51 0.61 -18.29
C LEU A 117 0.13 0.61 -19.69
N LEU A 118 1.29 -0.02 -19.85
CA LEU A 118 1.92 -0.16 -21.17
C LEU A 118 1.07 -1.05 -22.11
N HIS A 119 1.22 -0.79 -23.42
CA HIS A 119 0.52 -1.39 -24.57
C HIS A 119 -0.14 -2.76 -24.35
N GLY A 120 -1.43 -2.86 -24.69
CA GLY A 120 -2.20 -4.11 -24.68
C GLY A 120 -2.94 -4.41 -23.37
N ALA A 121 -2.75 -3.58 -22.35
CA ALA A 121 -3.47 -3.68 -21.08
C ALA A 121 -4.67 -2.74 -21.01
N SER A 122 -5.89 -3.29 -20.92
CA SER A 122 -7.13 -2.53 -20.71
C SER A 122 -7.55 -2.62 -19.23
N PRO A 123 -7.71 -1.48 -18.51
CA PRO A 123 -8.16 -1.50 -17.12
C PRO A 123 -9.57 -2.08 -17.02
N ARG A 124 -9.75 -3.13 -16.21
CA ARG A 124 -11.09 -3.71 -15.93
C ARG A 124 -11.61 -3.36 -14.55
N GLY A 125 -10.74 -2.95 -13.62
CA GLY A 125 -11.16 -2.46 -12.31
C GLY A 125 -10.02 -2.33 -11.32
N PHE A 126 -10.22 -1.46 -10.33
CA PHE A 126 -9.29 -1.25 -9.23
C PHE A 126 -10.03 -1.50 -7.91
N THR A 127 -9.38 -2.18 -6.97
CA THR A 127 -9.94 -2.31 -5.63
C THR A 127 -8.85 -2.22 -4.57
N GLY A 128 -8.95 -1.20 -3.72
CA GLY A 128 -8.12 -1.05 -2.53
C GLY A 128 -8.89 -1.47 -1.28
N TYR A 129 -8.27 -2.24 -0.41
CA TYR A 129 -8.82 -2.61 0.90
C TYR A 129 -7.86 -2.18 2.00
N PHE A 130 -8.42 -1.79 3.15
CA PHE A 130 -7.70 -1.66 4.41
C PHE A 130 -8.42 -2.52 5.44
N TYR A 131 -7.73 -3.52 5.98
CA TYR A 131 -8.32 -4.48 6.92
C TYR A 131 -7.90 -4.13 8.35
N ASN A 132 -8.61 -3.19 8.97
CA ASN A 132 -8.75 -2.99 10.43
C ASN A 132 -9.48 -1.67 10.69
N CYS A 133 -10.78 -1.76 11.00
CA CYS A 133 -11.58 -0.76 11.70
C CYS A 133 -12.46 -1.54 12.69
#